data_AF-A0A818NWU8-F1
#
_entry.id   AF-A0A818NWU8-F1
#
_cell.length_a   1.000
_cell.length_b   1.000
_cell.length_c   1.000
_cell.angle_alpha   90.00
_cell.angle_beta   90.00
_cell.angle_gamma   90.00
#
_symmetry.space_group_name_H-M   'P 1'
#
loop_
_entity.id
_entity.type
_entity.pdbx_description
1 polymer ?
#
loop_
_entity_poly.entity_id
_entity_poly.type
_entity_poly.pdbx_seq_one_letter_code
_entity_poly.pdbx_strand_id
1 'polypeptide(L)'
;MAFLLLKGIPSLAGQNQAPQADPDDFVDRLNYRYTVILLNVFSAIVTNRQFSSKQIQCWVPAMFTSGYEDYTNHICYITNTYYVNQTQKIPGTRIERQSLQLLYYQWIPFILCFLSILFYIPNLIWQSLMTRSGLNLKDIIEAGKSYKSIDRMDKRRKIMNYIIASIDEFIDDPRRGRENRNISILKRIQAVFCCMYGKFQGNYFMMVYILTKILYVVNSIGQLALFNEMLGIKYYRYGLELIQKLILLIQNQSINQSYRAQGGLSKYFPKVTLCDFEVREPNHLYNSHRYTVECVLPNNLLFEQLFTFLFFWYTMIVILNIISLLTWSYSFIRSVRIKYVTTRLKLILIRHLRKSITNSDEPSQDQQSPPALTEESLLYRDDAHLDFARNYLKCDGIFVLRLLETNTSDFVVTHVIEELFYSYERKASQPVVLDGLAKMMSTLGPDQGLLSLGKLLFLPVMSDPKMASTLGGAMSSLVTQPTSNMLLPSLPPTTTDDPLRNAPKILVPPTPTRRRSSNENYSSSTTSVLQQIESVRKTSLTKPKPSVEEVTEILRQRRQKIKRKKR
;
A
#
# COMPACT_ATOMS: atom_id res chain seq x y z
N MET A 1 18.32 19.10 3.59
CA MET A 1 18.58 18.02 4.58
C MET A 1 17.82 18.26 5.88
N ALA A 2 18.08 19.33 6.64
CA ALA A 2 17.33 19.65 7.87
C ALA A 2 15.80 19.80 7.69
N PHE A 3 15.36 20.30 6.53
CA PHE A 3 13.94 20.50 6.21
C PHE A 3 13.15 19.19 6.01
N LEU A 4 13.81 18.08 5.65
CA LEU A 4 13.16 16.75 5.54
C LEU A 4 13.08 16.05 6.90
N LEU A 5 14.07 16.28 7.78
CA LEU A 5 14.05 15.77 9.15
C LEU A 5 12.94 16.42 9.99
N LEU A 6 12.63 17.70 9.75
CA LEU A 6 11.57 18.42 10.46
C LEU A 6 10.15 18.01 10.06
N LYS A 7 9.92 17.52 8.83
CA LYS A 7 8.60 16.99 8.45
C LYS A 7 8.30 15.60 9.03
N GLY A 8 9.33 14.86 9.43
CA GLY A 8 9.20 13.52 10.04
C GLY A 8 9.02 13.53 11.56
N ILE A 9 9.30 14.66 12.22
CA ILE A 9 9.04 14.86 13.65
C ILE A 9 7.68 15.53 13.76
N PRO A 10 6.62 14.87 14.27
CA PRO A 10 5.40 15.60 14.59
C PRO A 10 5.77 16.72 15.56
N SER A 11 5.49 17.96 15.16
CA SER A 11 5.61 19.16 15.98
C SER A 11 5.11 18.87 17.40
N LEU A 12 6.02 18.83 18.37
CA LEU A 12 5.70 18.84 19.80
C LEU A 12 5.18 20.20 20.27
N ALA A 13 5.16 21.21 19.39
CA ALA A 13 4.48 22.48 19.63
C ALA A 13 3.00 22.32 19.30
N GLY A 14 2.14 22.47 20.31
CA GLY A 14 0.70 22.29 20.25
C GLY A 14 0.03 23.18 19.20
N GLN A 15 -0.23 22.61 18.03
CA GLN A 15 -1.35 23.01 17.20
C GLN A 15 -2.48 22.00 17.42
N ASN A 16 -3.64 22.52 17.83
CA ASN A 16 -4.92 21.82 17.88
C ASN A 16 -5.41 21.48 16.46
N GLN A 17 -4.61 20.74 15.69
CA GLN A 17 -5.05 20.10 14.47
C GLN A 17 -5.34 18.65 14.80
N ALA A 18 -6.58 18.22 14.53
CA ALA A 18 -6.95 16.81 14.61
C ALA A 18 -5.90 15.98 13.86
N PRO A 19 -5.52 14.78 14.37
CA PRO A 19 -4.51 13.96 13.73
C PRO A 19 -4.88 13.73 12.26
N GLN A 20 -4.05 14.25 11.35
CA GLN A 20 -4.26 14.13 9.90
C GLN A 20 -4.52 12.67 9.55
N ALA A 21 -5.61 12.43 8.83
CA ALA A 21 -6.03 11.09 8.47
C ALA A 21 -5.19 10.57 7.31
N ASP A 22 -4.09 9.89 7.63
CA ASP A 22 -3.24 9.29 6.60
C ASP A 22 -3.94 8.08 5.95
N PRO A 23 -3.94 7.99 4.60
CA PRO A 23 -4.66 6.99 3.82
C PRO A 23 -3.88 5.67 3.76
N ASP A 24 -3.44 5.17 4.93
CA ASP A 24 -2.43 4.12 5.02
C ASP A 24 -2.82 3.04 6.05
N ASP A 25 -2.23 1.85 5.89
CA ASP A 25 -2.36 0.75 6.86
C ASP A 25 -1.51 1.02 8.11
N PHE A 26 -1.82 0.33 9.21
CA PHE A 26 -1.00 0.40 10.43
C PHE A 26 0.45 -0.01 10.17
N VAL A 27 0.66 -1.06 9.37
CA VAL A 27 2.00 -1.53 9.01
C VAL A 27 2.77 -0.49 8.21
N ASP A 28 2.12 0.31 7.37
CA ASP A 28 2.79 1.38 6.64
C ASP A 28 3.30 2.46 7.59
N ARG A 29 2.42 2.90 8.53
CA ARG A 29 2.81 3.85 9.59
C ARG A 29 3.96 3.33 10.45
N LEU A 30 4.02 2.02 10.70
CA LEU A 30 5.14 1.38 11.40
C LEU A 30 6.48 1.61 10.70
N ASN A 31 6.51 1.55 9.37
CA ASN A 31 7.70 1.79 8.58
C ASN A 31 8.07 3.28 8.52
N TYR A 32 7.24 4.11 7.89
CA TYR A 32 7.67 5.47 7.54
C TYR A 32 7.58 6.47 8.70
N ARG A 33 6.80 6.18 9.75
CA ARG A 33 6.59 7.09 10.88
C ARG A 33 7.29 6.57 12.12
N TYR A 34 6.88 5.41 12.64
CA TYR A 34 7.39 4.94 13.92
C TYR A 34 8.88 4.53 13.85
N THR A 35 9.29 3.80 12.82
CA THR A 35 10.71 3.42 12.65
C THR A 35 11.59 4.63 12.36
N VAL A 36 11.11 5.59 11.56
CA VAL A 36 11.85 6.83 11.30
C VAL A 36 12.03 7.66 12.56
N ILE A 37 10.98 7.85 13.38
CA ILE A 37 11.08 8.53 14.67
C ILE A 37 12.06 7.79 15.59
N LEU A 38 11.95 6.46 15.68
CA LEU A 38 12.82 5.64 16.51
C LEU A 38 14.30 5.78 16.12
N LEU A 39 14.62 5.74 14.83
CA LEU A 39 16.00 5.90 14.34
C LEU A 39 16.54 7.30 14.58
N ASN A 40 15.72 8.34 14.40
CA ASN A 40 16.15 9.71 14.68
C ASN A 40 16.37 9.95 16.18
N VAL A 41 15.52 9.38 17.04
CA VAL A 41 15.72 9.42 18.51
C VAL A 41 17.01 8.70 18.89
N PHE A 42 17.26 7.51 18.35
CA PHE A 42 18.51 6.78 18.59
C PHE A 42 19.73 7.52 18.07
N SER A 43 19.64 8.14 16.89
CA SER A 43 20.71 8.99 16.36
C SER A 43 21.01 10.17 17.30
N ALA A 44 19.98 10.84 17.81
CA ALA A 44 20.14 11.93 18.78
C ALA A 44 20.77 11.45 20.10
N ILE A 45 20.34 10.30 20.64
CA ILE A 45 20.91 9.72 21.87
C ILE A 45 22.40 9.40 21.68
N VAL A 46 22.77 8.75 20.58
CA VAL A 46 24.17 8.43 20.28
C VAL A 46 24.99 9.70 20.12
N THR A 47 24.48 10.68 19.37
CA THR A 47 25.14 11.96 19.14
C THR A 47 25.43 12.67 20.47
N ASN A 48 24.43 12.76 21.36
CA ASN A 48 24.60 13.36 22.67
C ASN A 48 25.67 12.64 23.50
N ARG A 49 25.66 11.31 23.50
CA ARG A 49 26.67 10.49 24.20
C ARG A 49 28.07 10.68 23.62
N GLN A 50 28.17 10.89 22.31
CA GLN A 50 29.44 11.13 21.64
C GLN A 50 30.03 12.51 22.01
N PHE A 51 29.20 13.53 22.26
CA PHE A 51 29.69 14.86 22.67
C PHE A 51 29.91 15.03 24.18
N SER A 52 29.13 14.36 25.04
CA SER A 52 29.20 14.58 26.50
C SER A 52 30.22 13.71 27.26
N SER A 53 30.78 12.66 26.64
CA SER A 53 31.66 11.70 27.31
C SER A 53 33.04 11.63 26.67
N LYS A 54 34.07 11.33 27.47
CA LYS A 54 35.35 10.83 26.93
C LYS A 54 35.05 9.58 26.09
N GLN A 55 35.23 9.68 24.77
CA GLN A 55 34.79 8.67 23.80
C GLN A 55 35.66 7.42 23.85
N ILE A 56 36.94 7.61 24.16
CA ILE A 56 37.96 6.59 24.31
C ILE A 56 38.89 6.98 25.48
N GLN A 57 39.38 5.99 26.22
CA GLN A 57 40.38 6.18 27.26
C GLN A 57 41.47 5.12 27.08
N CYS A 58 42.70 5.56 26.88
CA CYS A 58 43.83 4.68 26.59
C CYS A 58 44.75 4.52 27.80
N TRP A 59 45.22 3.30 28.00
CA TRP A 59 46.25 2.94 28.96
C TRP A 59 47.62 3.32 28.40
N VAL A 60 48.12 4.48 28.82
CA VAL A 60 49.41 5.03 28.38
C VAL A 60 50.53 4.72 29.38
N PRO A 61 51.81 4.69 28.94
CA PRO A 61 52.94 4.51 29.83
C PRO A 61 53.03 5.62 30.89
N ALA A 62 53.53 5.29 32.09
CA ALA A 62 53.61 6.23 33.22
C ALA A 62 54.48 7.49 32.97
N MET A 63 55.34 7.47 31.95
CA MET A 63 56.17 8.63 31.54
C MET A 63 55.39 9.70 30.78
N PHE A 64 54.15 9.42 30.33
CA PHE A 64 53.33 10.39 29.61
C PHE A 64 52.72 11.40 30.58
N THR A 65 52.94 12.69 30.32
CA THR A 65 52.24 13.78 31.02
C THR A 65 50.77 13.85 30.59
N SER A 66 49.94 14.57 31.35
CA SER A 66 48.51 14.74 31.03
C SER A 66 48.24 15.22 29.60
N GLY A 67 49.11 16.08 29.05
CA GLY A 67 48.97 16.54 27.65
C GLY A 67 49.23 15.43 26.63
N TYR A 68 50.18 14.52 26.90
CA TYR A 68 50.43 13.37 26.04
C TYR A 68 49.31 12.31 26.17
N GLU A 69 48.72 12.15 27.34
CA GLU A 69 47.53 11.30 27.53
C GLU A 69 46.35 11.81 26.68
N ASP A 70 46.05 13.11 26.76
CA ASP A 70 44.98 13.72 25.97
C ASP A 70 45.25 13.62 24.46
N TYR A 71 46.49 13.90 24.03
CA TYR A 71 46.89 13.68 22.63
C TYR A 71 46.70 12.22 22.20
N THR A 72 47.11 11.26 23.04
CA THR A 72 46.96 9.82 22.76
C THR A 72 45.50 9.43 22.64
N ASN A 73 44.65 9.91 23.55
CA ASN A 73 43.21 9.67 23.48
C ASN A 73 42.60 10.25 22.19
N HIS A 74 42.97 11.47 21.79
CA HIS A 74 42.47 12.10 20.58
C HIS A 74 42.97 11.42 19.29
N ILE A 75 44.27 11.11 19.20
CA ILE A 75 44.82 10.45 18.02
C ILE A 75 44.21 9.06 17.87
N CYS A 76 44.11 8.29 18.96
CA CYS A 76 43.49 6.96 18.95
C CYS A 76 41.98 6.98 18.69
N TYR A 77 41.30 8.10 18.97
CA TYR A 77 39.91 8.26 18.57
C TYR A 77 39.77 8.52 17.07
N ILE A 78 40.64 9.35 16.50
CA ILE A 78 40.60 9.75 15.08
C ILE A 78 41.11 8.61 14.19
N THR A 79 42.20 7.97 14.60
CA THR A 79 42.76 6.79 13.92
C THR A 79 41.97 5.55 14.29
N ASN A 80 41.71 4.67 13.33
CA ASN A 80 40.99 3.42 13.61
C ASN A 80 41.74 2.55 14.62
N THR A 81 41.01 1.99 15.59
CA THR A 81 41.51 0.96 16.51
C THR A 81 41.19 -0.43 15.97
N TYR A 82 41.87 -1.45 16.48
CA TYR A 82 41.64 -2.85 16.07
C TYR A 82 41.43 -3.76 17.28
N TYR A 83 40.69 -4.85 17.09
CA TYR A 83 40.40 -5.81 18.15
C TYR A 83 41.17 -7.11 17.97
N VAL A 84 41.84 -7.55 19.04
CA VAL A 84 42.49 -8.86 19.15
C VAL A 84 42.00 -9.50 20.44
N ASN A 85 41.74 -10.80 20.41
CA ASN A 85 41.37 -11.53 21.63
C ASN A 85 42.56 -11.54 22.60
N GLN A 86 42.33 -11.32 23.90
CA GLN A 86 43.37 -11.28 24.93
C GLN A 86 44.20 -12.57 25.02
N THR A 87 43.67 -13.71 24.57
CA THR A 87 44.41 -14.99 24.53
C THR A 87 45.34 -15.13 23.33
N GLN A 88 45.27 -14.22 22.36
CA GLN A 88 46.03 -14.26 21.12
C GLN A 88 47.15 -13.21 21.14
N LYS A 89 48.28 -13.54 20.49
CA LYS A 89 49.39 -12.58 20.32
C LYS A 89 48.97 -11.48 19.36
N ILE A 90 49.43 -10.25 19.61
CA ILE A 90 49.22 -9.12 18.71
C ILE A 90 49.96 -9.41 17.39
N PRO A 91 49.27 -9.36 16.24
CA PRO A 91 49.89 -9.71 14.96
C PRO A 91 51.03 -8.74 14.61
N GLY A 92 52.12 -9.27 14.06
CA GLY A 92 53.30 -8.47 13.71
C GLY A 92 53.14 -7.68 12.41
N THR A 93 52.33 -8.20 11.47
CA THR A 93 52.17 -7.59 10.14
C THR A 93 51.13 -6.47 10.16
N ARG A 94 51.40 -5.39 9.41
CA ARG A 94 50.47 -4.24 9.30
C ARG A 94 49.15 -4.61 8.61
N ILE A 95 49.21 -5.49 7.61
CA ILE A 95 48.05 -5.91 6.81
C ILE A 95 47.03 -6.65 7.69
N GLU A 96 47.51 -7.55 8.56
CA GLU A 96 46.65 -8.31 9.46
C GLU A 96 45.99 -7.39 10.49
N ARG A 97 46.73 -6.42 11.06
CA ARG A 97 46.16 -5.39 11.95
C ARG A 97 45.07 -4.56 11.26
N GLN A 98 45.29 -4.16 10.00
CA GLN A 98 44.31 -3.40 9.23
C GLN A 98 43.01 -4.17 9.00
N SER A 99 43.07 -5.49 8.80
CA SER A 99 41.88 -6.33 8.63
C SER A 99 41.01 -6.46 9.89
N LEU A 100 41.57 -6.13 11.05
CA LEU A 100 40.92 -6.20 12.36
C LEU A 100 40.41 -4.83 12.86
N GLN A 101 40.51 -3.79 12.03
CA GLN A 101 40.12 -2.44 12.39
C GLN A 101 38.60 -2.26 12.52
N LEU A 102 38.21 -1.39 13.44
CA LEU A 102 36.82 -1.02 13.72
C LEU A 102 36.58 0.39 13.20
N LEU A 103 35.79 0.51 12.13
CA LEU A 103 35.53 1.82 11.50
C LEU A 103 34.13 2.37 11.83
N TYR A 104 33.23 1.55 12.38
CA TYR A 104 31.81 1.90 12.40
C TYR A 104 31.44 2.98 13.43
N TYR A 105 32.10 3.02 14.59
CA TYR A 105 31.59 3.78 15.75
C TYR A 105 31.59 5.29 15.56
N GLN A 106 32.49 5.83 14.73
CA GLN A 106 32.52 7.25 14.38
C GLN A 106 31.30 7.64 13.50
N TRP A 107 30.78 6.70 12.72
CA TRP A 107 29.77 6.95 11.68
C TRP A 107 28.34 6.57 12.09
N ILE A 108 28.14 5.93 13.25
CA ILE A 108 26.83 5.43 13.69
C ILE A 108 25.70 6.47 13.61
N PRO A 109 25.85 7.72 14.12
CA PRO A 109 24.77 8.72 14.03
C PRO A 109 24.33 9.00 12.59
N PHE A 110 25.30 9.13 11.69
CA PHE A 110 25.06 9.42 10.28
C PHE A 110 24.41 8.23 9.57
N ILE A 111 24.87 7.02 9.89
CA ILE A 111 24.26 5.78 9.40
C ILE A 111 22.80 5.73 9.84
N LEU A 112 22.48 5.92 11.13
CA LEU A 112 21.09 5.88 11.62
C LEU A 112 20.19 6.92 10.94
N CYS A 113 20.69 8.14 10.70
CA CYS A 113 19.97 9.17 9.95
C CYS A 113 19.72 8.76 8.48
N PHE A 114 20.75 8.21 7.82
CA PHE A 114 20.62 7.74 6.44
C PHE A 114 19.58 6.62 6.32
N LEU A 115 19.60 5.67 7.24
CA LEU A 115 18.63 4.57 7.26
C LEU A 115 17.20 5.10 7.53
N SER A 116 17.05 6.12 8.37
CA SER A 116 15.74 6.77 8.62
C SER A 116 15.16 7.39 7.33
N ILE A 117 16.01 8.04 6.52
CA ILE A 117 15.59 8.58 5.22
C ILE A 117 15.11 7.46 4.30
N LEU A 118 15.87 6.37 4.21
CA LEU A 118 15.51 5.23 3.36
C LEU A 118 14.16 4.59 3.76
N PHE A 119 13.82 4.53 5.06
CA PHE A 119 12.49 4.08 5.53
C PHE A 119 11.33 5.02 5.15
N TYR A 120 11.62 6.30 4.91
CA TYR A 120 10.62 7.29 4.52
C TYR A 120 10.34 7.31 3.01
N ILE A 121 11.29 6.89 2.17
CA ILE A 121 11.19 6.93 0.70
C ILE A 121 9.93 6.22 0.14
N PRO A 122 9.55 4.99 0.57
CA PRO A 122 8.37 4.33 0.02
C PRO A 122 7.07 5.14 0.24
N ASN A 123 6.94 5.80 1.39
CA ASN A 123 5.79 6.68 1.65
C ASN A 123 5.81 7.92 0.76
N LEU A 124 6.98 8.54 0.54
CA LEU A 124 7.10 9.66 -0.40
C LEU A 124 6.64 9.28 -1.81
N ILE A 125 6.99 8.08 -2.26
CA ILE A 125 6.55 7.54 -3.56
C ILE A 125 5.04 7.33 -3.57
N TRP A 126 4.47 6.72 -2.53
CA TRP A 126 3.03 6.53 -2.39
C TRP A 126 2.26 7.85 -2.46
N GLN A 127 2.64 8.83 -1.64
CA GLN A 127 1.98 10.14 -1.57
C GLN A 127 2.09 10.89 -2.90
N SER A 128 3.25 10.86 -3.55
CA SER A 128 3.48 11.54 -4.84
C SER A 128 2.61 10.94 -5.96
N LEU A 129 2.56 9.61 -6.07
CA LEU A 129 1.75 8.91 -7.07
C LEU A 129 0.26 9.04 -6.77
N MET A 130 -0.11 9.02 -5.50
CA MET A 130 -1.48 9.21 -5.06
C MET A 130 -2.02 10.59 -5.43
N THR A 131 -1.30 11.68 -5.18
CA THR A 131 -1.74 13.04 -5.56
C THR A 131 -1.92 13.20 -7.07
N ARG A 132 -1.15 12.48 -7.88
CA ARG A 132 -1.27 12.50 -9.35
C ARG A 132 -2.53 11.81 -9.88
N SER A 133 -3.20 10.99 -9.07
CA SER A 133 -4.40 10.26 -9.49
C SER A 133 -5.65 11.13 -9.70
N GLY A 134 -5.65 12.36 -9.17
CA GLY A 134 -6.80 13.26 -9.19
C GLY A 134 -7.84 13.01 -8.09
N LEU A 135 -7.69 11.95 -7.27
CA LEU A 135 -8.58 11.67 -6.14
C LEU A 135 -7.90 11.94 -4.80
N ASN A 136 -8.46 12.87 -4.03
CA ASN A 136 -8.00 13.18 -2.68
C ASN A 136 -8.53 12.15 -1.66
N LEU A 137 -7.88 10.98 -1.60
CA LEU A 137 -8.27 9.92 -0.66
C LEU A 137 -8.09 10.33 0.82
N LYS A 138 -7.20 11.30 1.10
CA LYS A 138 -7.01 11.88 2.43
C LYS A 138 -8.31 12.50 2.91
N ASP A 139 -8.89 13.38 2.09
CA ASP A 139 -10.14 14.08 2.39
C ASP A 139 -11.30 13.09 2.55
N ILE A 140 -11.35 12.02 1.73
CA ILE A 140 -12.37 10.97 1.83
C ILE A 140 -12.25 10.21 3.16
N ILE A 141 -11.04 9.85 3.56
CA ILE A 141 -10.83 9.09 4.80
C ILE A 141 -11.05 9.99 6.02
N GLU A 142 -10.66 11.25 5.96
CA GLU A 142 -10.96 12.24 7.00
C GLU A 142 -12.47 12.46 7.14
N ALA A 143 -13.18 12.63 6.02
CA ALA A 143 -14.63 12.69 5.97
C ALA A 143 -15.25 11.43 6.61
N GLY A 144 -14.78 10.24 6.26
CA GLY A 144 -15.26 8.97 6.82
C GLY A 144 -14.96 8.81 8.32
N LYS A 145 -13.83 9.30 8.84
CA LYS A 145 -13.53 9.32 10.28
C LYS A 145 -14.44 10.29 11.03
N SER A 146 -14.67 11.47 10.46
CA SER A 146 -15.54 12.51 11.04
C SER A 146 -17.01 12.11 11.06
N TYR A 147 -17.45 11.21 10.17
CA TYR A 147 -18.82 10.70 10.12
C TYR A 147 -19.30 10.13 11.47
N LYS A 148 -18.40 9.50 12.23
CA LYS A 148 -18.72 8.89 13.53
C LYS A 148 -18.85 9.92 14.67
N SER A 149 -18.10 11.02 14.63
CA SER A 149 -18.05 12.00 15.73
C SER A 149 -19.15 13.06 15.67
N ILE A 150 -19.77 13.26 14.49
CA ILE A 150 -20.79 14.29 14.30
C ILE A 150 -22.14 13.76 14.76
N ASP A 151 -22.86 14.48 15.60
CA ASP A 151 -24.18 14.06 16.11
C ASP A 151 -25.35 14.53 15.21
N ARG A 152 -25.22 15.70 14.56
CA ARG A 152 -26.28 16.26 13.70
C ARG A 152 -26.45 15.46 12.40
N MET A 153 -27.66 14.95 12.16
CA MET A 153 -28.00 14.12 11.00
C MET A 153 -27.82 14.82 9.65
N ASP A 154 -28.12 16.13 9.56
CA ASP A 154 -27.95 16.88 8.30
C ASP A 154 -26.49 16.98 7.87
N LYS A 155 -25.58 17.15 8.84
CA LYS A 155 -24.14 17.21 8.58
C LYS A 155 -23.61 15.83 8.17
N ARG A 156 -24.07 14.75 8.82
CA ARG A 156 -23.74 13.37 8.43
C ARG A 156 -24.14 13.08 6.98
N ARG A 157 -25.35 13.48 6.57
CA ARG A 157 -25.83 13.30 5.19
C ARG A 157 -24.96 14.05 4.18
N LYS A 158 -24.59 15.30 4.47
CA LYS A 158 -23.70 16.10 3.60
C LYS A 158 -22.32 15.44 3.41
N ILE A 159 -21.73 14.93 4.49
CA ILE A 159 -20.43 14.22 4.44
C ILE A 159 -20.55 12.93 3.64
N MET A 160 -21.63 12.18 3.87
CA MET A 160 -21.90 10.97 3.13
C MET A 160 -22.03 11.25 1.63
N ASN A 161 -22.84 12.24 1.26
CA ASN A 161 -23.00 12.67 -0.13
C ASN A 161 -21.69 13.15 -0.75
N TYR A 162 -20.83 13.84 0.02
CA TYR A 162 -19.50 14.24 -0.43
C TYR A 162 -18.61 13.01 -0.74
N ILE A 163 -18.57 12.01 0.14
CA ILE A 163 -17.82 10.77 -0.08
C ILE A 163 -18.33 10.04 -1.33
N ILE A 164 -19.66 9.90 -1.45
CA ILE A 164 -20.29 9.24 -2.59
C ILE A 164 -19.97 9.99 -3.89
N ALA A 165 -20.20 11.31 -3.93
CA ALA A 165 -19.93 12.12 -5.12
C ALA A 165 -18.46 12.04 -5.54
N SER A 166 -17.53 12.12 -4.57
CA SER A 166 -16.09 12.04 -4.86
C SER A 166 -15.69 10.68 -5.45
N ILE A 167 -16.24 9.58 -4.91
CA ILE A 167 -15.95 8.23 -5.41
C ILE A 167 -16.64 8.00 -6.77
N ASP A 168 -17.89 8.44 -6.93
CA ASP A 168 -18.69 8.27 -8.15
C ASP A 168 -18.09 9.06 -9.32
N GLU A 169 -17.74 10.34 -9.12
CA GLU A 169 -17.06 11.18 -10.12
C GLU A 169 -15.73 10.55 -10.58
N PHE A 170 -14.98 9.96 -9.65
CA PHE A 170 -13.73 9.27 -9.95
C PHE A 170 -13.91 7.91 -10.67
N ILE A 171 -15.01 7.22 -10.42
CA ILE A 171 -15.34 5.95 -11.07
C ILE A 171 -15.83 6.19 -12.51
N ASP A 172 -16.67 7.21 -12.69
CA ASP A 172 -17.36 7.53 -13.94
C ASP A 172 -16.56 8.41 -14.91
N ASP A 173 -15.33 8.82 -14.56
CA ASP A 173 -14.48 9.61 -15.45
C ASP A 173 -14.34 8.94 -16.85
N PRO A 174 -14.86 9.57 -17.93
CA PRO A 174 -14.85 8.99 -19.28
C PRO A 174 -13.43 8.82 -19.83
N ARG A 175 -12.42 9.49 -19.27
CA ARG A 175 -10.99 9.27 -19.60
C ARG A 175 -10.48 7.91 -19.14
N ARG A 176 -11.19 7.24 -18.22
CA ARG A 176 -10.99 5.82 -17.85
C ARG A 176 -11.71 4.84 -18.78
N GLY A 177 -12.23 5.37 -19.90
CA GLY A 177 -12.91 4.66 -20.96
C GLY A 177 -12.06 3.58 -21.63
N ARG A 178 -12.74 2.47 -21.92
CA ARG A 178 -12.28 1.15 -22.39
C ARG A 178 -11.41 1.22 -23.65
N GLU A 179 -10.16 0.77 -23.58
CA GLU A 179 -9.32 0.48 -24.76
C GLU A 179 -8.91 -1.02 -24.82
N ASN A 180 -8.75 -1.51 -26.06
CA ASN A 180 -8.79 -2.89 -26.55
C ASN A 180 -8.11 -4.01 -25.72
N ARG A 181 -8.79 -5.16 -25.71
CA ARG A 181 -8.53 -6.39 -24.92
C ARG A 181 -7.25 -7.16 -25.29
N ASN A 182 -6.39 -6.65 -26.19
CA ASN A 182 -5.19 -7.34 -26.67
C ASN A 182 -3.91 -6.52 -26.43
N ILE A 183 -3.56 -6.30 -25.15
CA ILE A 183 -2.24 -5.79 -24.77
C ILE A 183 -1.45 -6.93 -24.13
N SER A 184 -0.25 -7.21 -24.65
CA SER A 184 0.63 -8.29 -24.20
C SER A 184 1.04 -8.13 -22.73
N ILE A 185 1.27 -9.25 -22.04
CA ILE A 185 1.69 -9.32 -20.62
C ILE A 185 2.95 -8.47 -20.37
N LEU A 186 3.86 -8.42 -21.35
CA LEU A 186 5.07 -7.59 -21.33
C LEU A 186 4.78 -6.09 -21.26
N LYS A 187 3.77 -5.58 -21.97
CA LYS A 187 3.36 -4.16 -21.89
C LYS A 187 2.67 -3.83 -20.55
N ARG A 188 2.03 -4.81 -19.89
CA ARG A 188 1.51 -4.65 -18.52
C ARG A 188 2.64 -4.57 -17.50
N ILE A 189 3.67 -5.40 -17.63
CA ILE A 189 4.86 -5.35 -16.78
C ILE A 189 5.64 -4.04 -17.02
N GLN A 190 5.76 -3.60 -18.28
CA GLN A 190 6.36 -2.31 -18.64
C GLN A 190 5.56 -1.11 -18.12
N ALA A 191 4.23 -1.21 -18.04
CA ALA A 191 3.38 -0.20 -17.40
C ALA A 191 3.47 -0.20 -15.85
N VAL A 192 3.82 -1.35 -15.24
CA VAL A 192 4.09 -1.45 -13.80
C VAL A 192 5.45 -0.87 -13.45
N PHE A 193 6.48 -1.11 -14.27
CA PHE A 193 7.82 -0.53 -14.09
C PHE A 193 7.90 0.95 -14.51
N CYS A 194 7.05 1.36 -15.45
CA CYS A 194 6.88 2.74 -15.86
C CYS A 194 5.52 3.25 -15.37
N CYS A 195 5.39 3.44 -14.05
CA CYS A 195 4.25 4.05 -13.34
C CYS A 195 3.78 5.42 -13.89
N MET A 196 4.42 5.92 -14.95
CA MET A 196 4.23 7.23 -15.55
C MET A 196 3.37 7.24 -16.82
N TYR A 197 3.14 6.11 -17.50
CA TYR A 197 2.53 6.12 -18.85
C TYR A 197 1.35 5.15 -19.10
N GLY A 198 0.87 4.44 -18.07
CA GLY A 198 -0.26 3.51 -18.23
C GLY A 198 -1.61 4.21 -18.18
N LYS A 199 -2.30 4.36 -19.33
CA LYS A 199 -3.70 4.77 -19.42
C LYS A 199 -4.55 4.07 -18.34
N PHE A 200 -5.37 4.84 -17.62
CA PHE A 200 -6.11 4.42 -16.43
C PHE A 200 -7.17 3.33 -16.72
N GLN A 201 -6.76 2.06 -16.76
CA GLN A 201 -7.67 0.90 -16.89
C GLN A 201 -8.49 0.61 -15.59
N GLY A 202 -8.68 1.62 -14.73
CA GLY A 202 -9.35 1.48 -13.44
C GLY A 202 -8.65 0.55 -12.44
N ASN A 203 -7.32 0.41 -12.56
CA ASN A 203 -6.45 -0.41 -11.70
C ASN A 203 -5.18 0.33 -11.22
N TYR A 204 -5.20 1.66 -11.28
CA TYR A 204 -4.04 2.48 -10.97
C TYR A 204 -3.67 2.41 -9.48
N PHE A 205 -4.65 2.64 -8.61
CA PHE A 205 -4.42 2.71 -7.17
C PHE A 205 -3.97 1.37 -6.60
N MET A 206 -4.57 0.28 -7.05
CA MET A 206 -4.12 -1.05 -6.64
C MET A 206 -2.64 -1.28 -6.97
N MET A 207 -2.24 -0.96 -8.21
CA MET A 207 -0.87 -1.22 -8.68
C MET A 207 0.14 -0.36 -7.92
N VAL A 208 -0.15 0.93 -7.75
CA VAL A 208 0.71 1.84 -6.98
C VAL A 208 0.82 1.39 -5.52
N TYR A 209 -0.28 0.94 -4.92
CA TYR A 209 -0.26 0.48 -3.53
C TYR A 209 0.49 -0.84 -3.35
N ILE A 210 0.31 -1.82 -4.25
CA ILE A 210 1.12 -3.06 -4.23
C ILE A 210 2.59 -2.78 -4.47
N LEU A 211 2.92 -1.89 -5.40
CA LEU A 211 4.30 -1.46 -5.60
C LEU A 211 4.89 -0.86 -4.32
N THR A 212 4.11 -0.03 -3.61
CA THR A 212 4.52 0.55 -2.32
C THR A 212 4.77 -0.54 -1.27
N LYS A 213 3.90 -1.56 -1.17
CA LYS A 213 4.09 -2.70 -0.26
C LYS A 213 5.35 -3.51 -0.60
N ILE A 214 5.63 -3.73 -1.88
CA ILE A 214 6.86 -4.37 -2.34
C ILE A 214 8.08 -3.51 -1.96
N LEU A 215 8.01 -2.19 -2.16
CA LEU A 215 9.08 -1.27 -1.77
C LEU A 215 9.35 -1.31 -0.26
N TYR A 216 8.33 -1.43 0.60
CA TYR A 216 8.54 -1.61 2.04
C TYR A 216 9.26 -2.92 2.38
N VAL A 217 8.88 -4.04 1.76
CA VAL A 217 9.55 -5.33 1.96
C VAL A 217 11.01 -5.26 1.50
N VAL A 218 11.24 -4.80 0.26
CA VAL A 218 12.59 -4.66 -0.31
C VAL A 218 13.44 -3.71 0.51
N ASN A 219 12.90 -2.56 0.93
CA ASN A 219 13.62 -1.65 1.82
C ASN A 219 13.96 -2.32 3.15
N SER A 220 13.00 -2.95 3.84
CA SER A 220 13.28 -3.57 5.14
C SER A 220 14.34 -4.70 5.08
N ILE A 221 14.36 -5.50 4.01
CA ILE A 221 15.40 -6.51 3.78
C ILE A 221 16.73 -5.84 3.40
N GLY A 222 16.69 -4.85 2.52
CA GLY A 222 17.87 -4.07 2.10
C GLY A 222 18.55 -3.39 3.28
N GLN A 223 17.80 -2.91 4.27
CA GLN A 223 18.32 -2.27 5.48
C GLN A 223 19.12 -3.25 6.35
N LEU A 224 18.65 -4.49 6.51
CA LEU A 224 19.42 -5.55 7.18
C LEU A 224 20.71 -5.88 6.42
N ALA A 225 20.66 -5.88 5.08
CA ALA A 225 21.85 -6.08 4.26
C ALA A 225 22.84 -4.90 4.38
N LEU A 226 22.34 -3.67 4.36
CA LEU A 226 23.14 -2.44 4.56
C LEU A 226 23.83 -2.44 5.93
N PHE A 227 23.18 -2.91 7.00
CA PHE A 227 23.83 -3.03 8.30
C PHE A 227 25.01 -4.00 8.33
N ASN A 228 24.95 -5.10 7.57
CA ASN A 228 26.09 -6.02 7.48
C ASN A 228 27.31 -5.31 6.88
N GLU A 229 27.10 -4.55 5.81
CA GLU A 229 28.18 -3.87 5.10
C GLU A 229 28.71 -2.66 5.88
N MET A 230 27.82 -1.79 6.36
CA MET A 230 28.19 -0.54 7.03
C MET A 230 28.88 -0.75 8.38
N LEU A 231 28.56 -1.84 9.10
CA LEU A 231 29.24 -2.17 10.35
C LEU A 231 30.55 -2.95 10.12
N GLY A 232 30.81 -3.45 8.90
CA GLY A 232 31.97 -4.29 8.60
C GLY A 232 31.95 -5.65 9.31
N ILE A 233 30.79 -6.06 9.84
CA ILE A 233 30.60 -7.31 10.58
C ILE A 233 29.43 -8.10 10.00
N LYS A 234 29.44 -9.42 10.19
CA LYS A 234 28.31 -10.28 9.83
C LYS A 234 27.15 -10.10 10.83
N TYR A 235 26.47 -8.96 10.78
CA TYR A 235 25.42 -8.57 11.72
C TYR A 235 24.25 -9.57 11.78
N TYR A 236 23.89 -10.19 10.65
CA TYR A 236 22.89 -11.27 10.64
C TYR A 236 23.29 -12.47 11.52
N ARG A 237 24.59 -12.82 11.58
CA ARG A 237 25.08 -13.92 12.44
C ARG A 237 25.01 -13.54 13.90
N TYR A 238 25.36 -12.30 14.23
CA TYR A 238 25.21 -11.76 15.58
C TYR A 238 23.76 -11.90 16.07
N GLY A 239 22.79 -11.53 15.25
CA GLY A 239 21.37 -11.67 15.59
C GLY A 239 20.89 -13.13 15.74
N LEU A 240 21.36 -14.05 14.89
CA LEU A 240 21.05 -15.48 15.03
C LEU A 240 21.66 -16.07 16.32
N GLU A 241 22.89 -15.69 16.66
CA GLU A 241 23.52 -16.10 17.93
C GLU A 241 22.75 -15.56 19.14
N LEU A 242 22.19 -14.35 19.06
CA LEU A 242 21.32 -13.79 20.11
C LEU A 242 20.03 -14.60 20.27
N ILE A 243 19.37 -14.94 19.16
CA ILE A 243 18.16 -15.78 19.19
C ILE A 243 18.47 -17.15 19.81
N GLN A 244 19.57 -17.78 19.42
CA GLN A 244 19.99 -19.07 19.98
C GLN A 244 20.22 -18.97 21.50
N LYS A 245 20.89 -17.90 21.97
CA LYS A 245 21.08 -17.65 23.40
C LYS A 245 19.75 -17.50 24.13
N LEU A 246 18.79 -16.76 23.56
CA LEU A 246 17.46 -16.58 24.14
C LEU A 246 16.67 -17.90 24.21
N ILE A 247 16.71 -18.71 23.15
CA ILE A 247 16.04 -20.02 23.13
C ILE A 247 16.61 -20.96 24.20
N LEU A 248 17.94 -21.04 24.30
CA LEU A 248 18.60 -21.86 25.32
C LEU A 248 18.27 -21.39 26.75
N LEU A 249 18.17 -20.07 26.95
CA LEU A 249 17.77 -19.49 28.23
C LEU A 249 16.31 -19.81 28.58
N ILE A 250 15.39 -19.76 27.61
CA ILE A 250 13.99 -20.20 27.79
C ILE A 250 13.90 -21.69 28.11
N GLN A 251 14.80 -22.51 27.55
CA GLN A 251 14.87 -23.95 27.80
C GLN A 251 15.52 -24.30 29.16
N ASN A 252 15.83 -23.31 30.01
CA ASN A 252 16.53 -23.49 31.29
C ASN A 252 17.82 -24.33 31.16
N GLN A 253 18.46 -24.28 30.00
CA GLN A 253 19.72 -24.98 29.77
C GLN A 253 20.89 -24.07 30.15
N SER A 254 21.91 -24.63 30.82
CA SER A 254 23.10 -23.86 31.18
C SER A 254 23.78 -23.33 29.93
N ILE A 255 24.00 -22.01 29.89
CA ILE A 255 24.74 -21.33 28.84
C ILE A 255 26.12 -21.99 28.74
N ASN A 256 26.47 -22.52 27.56
CA ASN A 256 27.73 -23.19 27.29
C ASN A 256 28.91 -22.42 27.92
N GLN A 257 29.81 -23.16 28.58
CA GLN A 257 31.08 -22.71 29.19
C GLN A 257 31.86 -21.71 28.32
N SER A 258 31.70 -21.78 27.00
CA SER A 258 32.31 -20.90 25.99
C SER A 258 31.98 -19.41 26.13
N TYR A 259 30.80 -19.03 26.67
CA TYR A 259 30.44 -17.62 26.86
C TYR A 259 31.16 -16.97 28.06
N ARG A 260 31.39 -17.75 29.13
CA ARG A 260 32.23 -17.35 30.26
C ARG A 260 33.72 -17.41 29.91
N ALA A 261 34.14 -18.38 29.08
CA ALA A 261 35.53 -18.51 28.62
C ALA A 261 36.01 -17.34 27.73
N GLN A 262 35.08 -16.58 27.12
CA GLN A 262 35.38 -15.34 26.38
C GLN A 262 35.26 -14.07 27.24
N GLY A 263 35.12 -14.19 28.57
CA GLY A 263 35.15 -13.04 29.49
C GLY A 263 33.97 -12.07 29.37
N GLY A 264 32.87 -12.46 28.71
CA GLY A 264 31.72 -11.58 28.50
C GLY A 264 31.96 -10.42 27.52
N LEU A 265 33.05 -10.45 26.74
CA LEU A 265 33.30 -9.50 25.66
C LEU A 265 32.64 -10.01 24.36
N SER A 266 31.76 -9.18 23.77
CA SER A 266 31.15 -9.48 22.48
C SER A 266 32.22 -9.38 21.38
N LYS A 267 32.41 -10.47 20.62
CA LYS A 267 33.29 -10.50 19.43
C LYS A 267 32.94 -9.41 18.41
N TYR A 268 31.66 -9.05 18.34
CA TYR A 268 31.12 -8.10 17.37
C TYR A 268 31.22 -6.64 17.85
N PHE A 269 31.13 -6.43 19.17
CA PHE A 269 31.20 -5.12 19.81
C PHE A 269 32.23 -5.14 20.95
N PRO A 270 33.54 -5.07 20.62
CA PRO A 270 34.60 -5.13 21.61
C PRO A 270 34.65 -3.85 22.45
N LYS A 271 34.74 -4.00 23.78
CA LYS A 271 34.80 -2.87 24.74
C LYS A 271 36.22 -2.37 24.97
N VAL A 272 37.20 -3.16 24.54
CA VAL A 272 38.63 -2.91 24.68
C VAL A 272 39.28 -3.19 23.33
N THR A 273 40.11 -2.26 22.88
CA THR A 273 40.75 -2.31 21.55
C THR A 273 42.19 -1.85 21.64
N LEU A 274 43.00 -2.19 20.64
CA LEU A 274 44.37 -1.74 20.53
C LEU A 274 44.46 -0.57 19.54
N CYS A 275 45.25 0.42 19.90
CA CYS A 275 45.56 1.57 19.06
C CYS A 275 47.06 1.58 18.77
N ASP A 276 47.42 1.72 17.49
CA ASP A 276 48.78 1.96 17.04
C ASP A 276 48.91 3.42 16.62
N PHE A 277 49.83 4.15 17.24
CA PHE A 277 50.19 5.49 16.80
C PHE A 277 51.71 5.66 16.71
N GLU A 278 52.14 6.56 15.85
CA GLU A 278 53.56 6.84 15.60
C GLU A 278 53.88 8.25 16.10
N VAL A 279 54.95 8.38 16.88
CA VAL A 279 55.47 9.67 17.34
C VAL A 279 56.74 9.98 16.55
N ARG A 280 56.83 11.20 16.02
CA ARG A 280 58.01 11.70 15.29
C ARG A 280 58.78 12.67 16.18
N GLU A 281 60.06 12.38 16.37
CA GLU A 281 60.97 13.25 17.10
C GLU A 281 61.75 14.15 16.11
N PRO A 282 61.98 15.43 16.43
CA PRO A 282 62.53 16.41 15.49
C PRO A 282 63.91 16.07 14.90
N ASN A 283 64.73 15.27 15.61
CA ASN A 283 66.08 14.90 15.17
C ASN A 283 66.19 13.47 14.58
N HIS A 284 65.08 12.72 14.48
CA HIS A 284 65.07 11.33 14.01
C HIS A 284 64.03 11.12 12.90
N LEU A 285 64.30 11.65 11.70
CA LEU A 285 63.39 11.54 10.54
C LEU A 285 63.16 10.10 10.05
N TYR A 286 64.08 9.17 10.34
CA TYR A 286 64.04 7.78 9.81
C TYR A 286 63.50 6.73 10.78
N ASN A 287 63.41 7.03 12.08
CA ASN A 287 62.97 6.08 13.10
C ASN A 287 61.79 6.65 13.88
N SER A 288 60.57 6.52 13.34
CA SER A 288 59.35 6.80 14.10
C SER A 288 59.12 5.70 15.15
N HIS A 289 59.02 6.10 16.41
CA HIS A 289 58.65 5.16 17.48
C HIS A 289 57.15 4.87 17.40
N ARG A 290 56.81 3.59 17.18
CA ARG A 290 55.42 3.13 17.19
C ARG A 290 55.04 2.67 18.59
N TYR A 291 53.98 3.26 19.14
CA TYR A 291 53.38 2.83 20.38
C TYR A 291 52.12 2.03 20.08
N THR A 292 51.96 0.90 20.77
CA THR A 292 50.70 0.14 20.83
C THR A 292 50.15 0.28 22.24
N VAL A 293 48.98 0.91 22.38
CA VAL A 293 48.30 1.12 23.67
C VAL A 293 46.94 0.43 23.67
N GLU A 294 46.50 0.02 24.85
CA GLU A 294 45.18 -0.59 25.06
C GLU A 294 44.17 0.50 25.42
N CYS A 295 43.03 0.54 24.73
CA CYS A 295 42.03 1.58 24.90
C CYS A 295 40.65 0.99 25.18
N VAL A 296 39.97 1.56 26.16
CA VAL A 296 38.58 1.24 26.53
C VAL A 296 37.62 2.11 25.72
N LEU A 297 36.55 1.51 25.20
CA LEU A 297 35.50 2.15 24.40
C LEU A 297 34.15 2.09 25.15
N PRO A 298 33.87 3.02 26.08
CA PRO A 298 32.64 3.00 26.88
C PRO A 298 31.36 3.06 26.04
N ASN A 299 31.39 3.82 24.94
CA ASN A 299 30.25 3.99 24.05
C ASN A 299 29.82 2.69 23.36
N ASN A 300 30.73 1.72 23.21
CA ASN A 300 30.40 0.47 22.54
C ASN A 300 29.44 -0.42 23.35
N LEU A 301 29.36 -0.22 24.67
CA LEU A 301 28.33 -0.86 25.50
C LEU A 301 26.92 -0.41 25.09
N LEU A 302 26.74 0.88 24.81
CA LEU A 302 25.47 1.43 24.33
C LEU A 302 25.14 0.89 22.94
N PHE A 303 26.13 0.82 22.04
CA PHE A 303 25.95 0.28 20.70
C PHE A 303 25.52 -1.18 20.71
N GLU A 304 26.14 -2.02 21.55
CA GLU A 304 25.74 -3.41 21.71
C GLU A 304 24.24 -3.54 22.05
N GLN A 305 23.72 -2.73 22.98
CA GLN A 305 22.30 -2.76 23.36
C GLN A 305 21.39 -2.19 22.26
N LEU A 306 21.79 -1.07 21.66
CA LEU A 306 21.03 -0.42 20.60
C LEU A 306 20.89 -1.34 19.38
N PHE A 307 21.98 -1.97 18.93
CA PHE A 307 21.97 -2.87 17.79
C PHE A 307 21.30 -4.21 18.10
N THR A 308 21.30 -4.65 19.36
CA THR A 308 20.47 -5.78 19.80
C THR A 308 18.99 -5.45 19.63
N PHE A 309 18.54 -4.30 20.14
CA PHE A 309 17.15 -3.88 20.02
C PHE A 309 16.74 -3.70 18.55
N LEU A 310 17.57 -3.03 17.74
CA LEU A 310 17.29 -2.82 16.32
C LEU A 310 17.16 -4.13 15.54
N PHE A 311 17.94 -5.16 15.88
CA PHE A 311 17.85 -6.46 15.22
C PHE A 311 16.44 -7.07 15.33
N PHE A 312 15.89 -7.08 16.55
CA PHE A 312 14.53 -7.60 16.78
C PHE A 312 13.47 -6.69 16.15
N TRP A 313 13.66 -5.38 16.23
CA TRP A 313 12.75 -4.40 15.61
C TRP A 313 12.65 -4.59 14.09
N TYR A 314 13.80 -4.69 13.40
CA TYR A 314 13.81 -4.90 11.94
C TYR A 314 13.31 -6.27 11.53
N THR A 315 13.63 -7.32 12.28
CA THR A 315 13.10 -8.67 12.03
C THR A 315 11.57 -8.67 12.12
N MET A 316 11.01 -8.02 13.15
CA MET A 316 9.56 -7.86 13.29
C MET A 316 8.96 -7.08 12.10
N ILE A 317 9.58 -5.97 11.69
CA ILE A 317 9.12 -5.18 10.55
C ILE A 317 9.11 -5.98 9.25
N VAL A 318 10.17 -6.75 8.97
CA VAL A 318 10.22 -7.60 7.77
C VAL A 318 9.05 -8.58 7.76
N ILE A 319 8.76 -9.24 8.89
CA ILE A 319 7.65 -10.18 9.01
C ILE A 319 6.30 -9.47 8.78
N LEU A 320 6.07 -8.34 9.44
CA LEU A 320 4.81 -7.58 9.30
C LEU A 320 4.63 -7.03 7.89
N ASN A 321 5.70 -6.60 7.21
CA ASN A 321 5.66 -6.15 5.82
C ASN A 321 5.31 -7.29 4.86
N ILE A 322 5.87 -8.47 5.06
CA ILE A 322 5.53 -9.66 4.26
C ILE A 322 4.06 -10.03 4.48
N ILE A 323 3.59 -10.05 5.73
CA ILE A 323 2.18 -10.33 6.04
C ILE A 323 1.27 -9.28 5.37
N SER A 324 1.59 -7.99 5.50
CA SER A 324 0.81 -6.91 4.86
C SER A 324 0.80 -7.06 3.33
N LEU A 325 1.95 -7.36 2.71
CA LEU A 325 2.00 -7.61 1.26
C LEU A 325 1.12 -8.80 0.87
N LEU A 326 1.14 -9.90 1.63
CA LEU A 326 0.34 -11.09 1.35
C LEU A 326 -1.16 -10.83 1.54
N THR A 327 -1.57 -10.14 2.61
CA THR A 327 -2.98 -9.82 2.88
C THR A 327 -3.55 -8.90 1.80
N TRP A 328 -2.81 -7.86 1.42
CA TRP A 328 -3.22 -6.95 0.34
C TRP A 328 -3.20 -7.64 -1.04
N SER A 329 -2.22 -8.48 -1.32
CA SER A 329 -2.18 -9.27 -2.57
C SER A 329 -3.38 -10.24 -2.67
N TYR A 330 -3.69 -10.96 -1.59
CA TYR A 330 -4.87 -11.83 -1.50
C TYR A 330 -6.17 -11.04 -1.68
N SER A 331 -6.23 -9.87 -1.04
CA SER A 331 -7.33 -8.91 -1.12
C SER A 331 -7.65 -8.51 -2.57
N PHE A 332 -6.64 -8.40 -3.43
CA PHE A 332 -6.80 -8.00 -4.83
C PHE A 332 -7.14 -9.12 -5.81
N ILE A 333 -7.12 -10.39 -5.37
CA ILE A 333 -7.56 -11.52 -6.19
C ILE A 333 -9.00 -11.29 -6.63
N ARG A 334 -9.26 -11.40 -7.94
CA ARG A 334 -10.56 -11.12 -8.57
C ARG A 334 -11.73 -11.74 -7.82
N SER A 335 -11.65 -13.03 -7.48
CA SER A 335 -12.73 -13.74 -6.79
C SER A 335 -13.00 -13.19 -5.39
N VAL A 336 -11.94 -12.92 -4.61
CA VAL A 336 -12.04 -12.37 -3.24
C VAL A 336 -12.62 -10.96 -3.28
N ARG A 337 -12.17 -10.16 -4.24
CA ARG A 337 -12.54 -8.76 -4.36
C ARG A 337 -13.98 -8.56 -4.81
N ILE A 338 -14.46 -9.38 -5.75
CA ILE A 338 -15.88 -9.41 -6.13
C ILE A 338 -16.73 -9.90 -4.95
N LYS A 339 -16.32 -11.00 -4.30
CA LYS A 339 -17.04 -11.57 -3.16
C LYS A 339 -17.22 -10.58 -2.01
N TYR A 340 -16.23 -9.71 -1.78
CA TYR A 340 -16.30 -8.66 -0.75
C TYR A 340 -17.45 -7.67 -0.95
N VAL A 341 -17.73 -7.25 -2.18
CA VAL A 341 -18.84 -6.33 -2.49
C VAL A 341 -20.16 -7.09 -2.50
N THR A 342 -20.21 -8.21 -3.23
CA THR A 342 -21.47 -8.96 -3.40
C THR A 342 -21.98 -9.54 -2.08
N THR A 343 -21.09 -9.95 -1.18
CA THR A 343 -21.48 -10.45 0.16
C THR A 343 -22.13 -9.34 0.99
N ARG A 344 -21.60 -8.11 0.95
CA ARG A 344 -22.20 -6.98 1.68
C ARG A 344 -23.55 -6.57 1.08
N LEU A 345 -23.65 -6.50 -0.24
CA LEU A 345 -24.92 -6.22 -0.91
C LEU A 345 -25.98 -7.27 -0.59
N LYS A 346 -25.63 -8.56 -0.57
CA LYS A 346 -26.53 -9.64 -0.12
C LYS A 346 -26.98 -9.46 1.33
N LEU A 347 -26.09 -9.06 2.22
CA LEU A 347 -26.45 -8.80 3.63
C LEU A 347 -27.39 -7.60 3.77
N ILE A 348 -27.19 -6.53 3.00
CA ILE A 348 -28.10 -5.37 2.95
C ILE A 348 -29.47 -5.80 2.46
N LEU A 349 -29.52 -6.58 1.37
CA LEU A 349 -30.75 -7.14 0.79
C LEU A 349 -31.57 -7.91 1.85
N ILE A 350 -30.91 -8.83 2.56
CA ILE A 350 -31.55 -9.66 3.59
C ILE A 350 -32.08 -8.80 4.74
N ARG A 351 -31.36 -7.73 5.14
CA ARG A 351 -31.84 -6.80 6.17
C ARG A 351 -33.09 -6.05 5.72
N HIS A 352 -33.15 -5.59 4.46
CA HIS A 352 -34.32 -4.91 3.91
C HIS A 352 -35.53 -5.84 3.82
N LEU A 353 -35.34 -7.07 3.36
CA LEU A 353 -36.41 -8.08 3.32
C LEU A 353 -36.93 -8.41 4.72
N ARG A 354 -36.04 -8.61 5.70
CA ARG A 354 -36.45 -8.85 7.08
C ARG A 354 -37.28 -7.69 7.63
N LYS A 355 -36.83 -6.45 7.43
CA LYS A 355 -37.54 -5.25 7.89
C LYS A 355 -38.92 -5.12 7.23
N SER A 356 -39.04 -5.44 5.94
CA SER A 356 -40.32 -5.46 5.24
C SER A 356 -41.29 -6.46 5.86
N ILE A 357 -40.82 -7.65 6.24
CA ILE A 357 -41.64 -8.69 6.87
C ILE A 357 -42.07 -8.26 8.29
N THR A 358 -41.16 -7.67 9.07
CA THR A 358 -41.49 -7.26 10.45
C THR A 358 -42.50 -6.10 10.48
N ASN A 359 -42.47 -5.23 9.46
CA ASN A 359 -43.42 -4.12 9.34
C ASN A 359 -44.81 -4.57 8.84
N SER A 360 -44.93 -5.75 8.21
CA SER A 360 -46.21 -6.32 7.79
C SER A 360 -46.94 -7.10 8.90
N ASP A 361 -46.34 -7.23 10.08
CA ASP A 361 -46.93 -7.91 11.24
C ASP A 361 -47.78 -6.98 12.15
N GLU A 362 -48.08 -5.73 11.74
CA GLU A 362 -49.19 -4.99 12.35
C GLU A 362 -50.54 -5.52 11.86
N PRO A 363 -51.55 -5.71 12.73
CA PRO A 363 -52.79 -6.38 12.40
C PRO A 363 -53.72 -5.45 11.59
N SER A 364 -53.44 -5.28 10.31
CA SER A 364 -54.43 -4.85 9.33
C SER A 364 -54.99 -6.07 8.62
N GLN A 365 -56.29 -6.31 8.84
CA GLN A 365 -57.10 -7.33 8.18
C GLN A 365 -57.12 -7.07 6.66
N ASP A 366 -56.17 -7.64 5.92
CA ASP A 366 -56.39 -8.00 4.52
C ASP A 366 -55.38 -9.10 4.14
N GLN A 367 -55.92 -10.27 3.81
CA GLN A 367 -55.16 -11.42 3.33
C GLN A 367 -54.61 -11.14 1.94
N GLN A 368 -53.44 -10.52 1.87
CA GLN A 368 -52.56 -10.66 0.74
C GLN A 368 -51.22 -11.21 1.22
N SER A 369 -50.96 -12.45 0.81
CA SER A 369 -49.70 -13.15 1.05
C SER A 369 -48.52 -12.23 0.70
N PRO A 370 -47.46 -12.18 1.52
CA PRO A 370 -46.27 -11.43 1.18
C PRO A 370 -45.78 -11.90 -0.20
N PRO A 371 -45.32 -10.99 -1.08
CA PRO A 371 -44.93 -11.36 -2.43
C PRO A 371 -43.84 -12.44 -2.36
N ALA A 372 -44.17 -13.63 -2.87
CA ALA A 372 -43.24 -14.75 -2.91
C ALA A 372 -42.04 -14.31 -3.76
N LEU A 373 -40.87 -14.20 -3.11
CA LEU A 373 -39.64 -13.80 -3.75
C LEU A 373 -39.25 -14.87 -4.78
N THR A 374 -39.54 -14.62 -6.07
CA THR A 374 -39.33 -15.59 -7.14
C THR A 374 -37.82 -15.84 -7.31
N GLU A 375 -37.39 -17.10 -7.45
CA GLU A 375 -35.96 -17.45 -7.64
C GLU A 375 -35.29 -16.63 -8.76
N GLU A 376 -36.05 -16.31 -9.81
CA GLU A 376 -35.62 -15.50 -10.95
C GLU A 376 -35.25 -14.04 -10.56
N SER A 377 -35.98 -13.45 -9.62
CA SER A 377 -35.70 -12.09 -9.11
C SER A 377 -34.42 -12.04 -8.26
N LEU A 378 -34.13 -13.13 -7.53
CA LEU A 378 -32.91 -13.31 -6.76
C LEU A 378 -31.69 -13.48 -7.68
N LEU A 379 -31.85 -14.24 -8.76
CA LEU A 379 -30.82 -14.45 -9.77
C LEU A 379 -30.48 -13.16 -10.53
N TYR A 380 -31.48 -12.39 -10.96
CA TYR A 380 -31.28 -11.09 -11.61
C TYR A 380 -30.50 -10.12 -10.70
N ARG A 381 -30.83 -10.08 -9.41
CA ARG A 381 -30.10 -9.22 -8.46
C ARG A 381 -28.65 -9.66 -8.27
N ASP A 382 -28.39 -10.96 -8.29
CA ASP A 382 -27.02 -11.50 -8.20
C ASP A 382 -26.16 -11.10 -9.41
N ASP A 383 -26.72 -11.12 -10.62
CA ASP A 383 -26.03 -10.65 -11.82
C ASP A 383 -25.78 -9.14 -11.79
N ALA A 384 -26.77 -8.35 -11.33
CA ALA A 384 -26.60 -6.90 -11.14
C ALA A 384 -25.49 -6.58 -10.11
N HIS A 385 -25.43 -7.32 -8.99
CA HIS A 385 -24.36 -7.16 -7.99
C HIS A 385 -22.97 -7.49 -8.57
N LEU A 386 -22.89 -8.52 -9.42
CA LEU A 386 -21.65 -8.90 -10.09
C LEU A 386 -21.21 -7.86 -11.12
N ASP A 387 -22.16 -7.28 -11.86
CA ASP A 387 -21.88 -6.24 -12.85
C ASP A 387 -21.43 -4.95 -12.18
N PHE A 388 -22.12 -4.53 -11.12
CA PHE A 388 -21.73 -3.41 -10.27
C PHE A 388 -20.28 -3.56 -9.76
N ALA A 389 -19.92 -4.72 -9.21
CA ALA A 389 -18.57 -4.94 -8.69
C ALA A 389 -17.50 -4.99 -9.80
N ARG A 390 -17.84 -5.48 -11.00
CA ARG A 390 -16.88 -5.73 -12.09
C ARG A 390 -16.68 -4.53 -13.00
N ASN A 391 -17.77 -3.93 -13.46
CA ASN A 391 -17.78 -2.94 -14.53
C ASN A 391 -17.86 -1.52 -14.00
N TYR A 392 -18.68 -1.30 -12.97
CA TYR A 392 -18.83 0.01 -12.34
C TYR A 392 -17.68 0.28 -11.37
N LEU A 393 -17.59 -0.44 -10.25
CA LEU A 393 -16.56 -0.18 -9.21
C LEU A 393 -15.11 -0.48 -9.65
N LYS A 394 -14.94 -1.42 -10.60
CA LYS A 394 -13.62 -1.89 -11.11
C LYS A 394 -12.66 -2.26 -9.97
N CYS A 395 -11.35 -2.18 -10.21
CA CYS A 395 -10.33 -2.50 -9.21
C CYS A 395 -10.13 -1.37 -8.21
N ASP A 396 -10.04 -0.14 -8.72
CA ASP A 396 -9.73 1.05 -7.93
C ASP A 396 -10.84 1.42 -6.95
N GLY A 397 -12.12 1.36 -7.36
CA GLY A 397 -13.23 1.67 -6.45
C GLY A 397 -13.30 0.69 -5.28
N ILE A 398 -13.09 -0.61 -5.53
CA ILE A 398 -13.03 -1.60 -4.43
C ILE A 398 -11.80 -1.37 -3.53
N PHE A 399 -10.68 -0.93 -4.09
CA PHE A 399 -9.51 -0.56 -3.29
C PHE A 399 -9.81 0.63 -2.36
N VAL A 400 -10.41 1.70 -2.89
CA VAL A 400 -10.81 2.88 -2.11
C VAL A 400 -11.72 2.49 -0.95
N LEU A 401 -12.72 1.64 -1.20
CA LEU A 401 -13.63 1.16 -0.16
C LEU A 401 -12.92 0.34 0.93
N ARG A 402 -11.97 -0.53 0.55
CA ARG A 402 -11.18 -1.31 1.53
C ARG A 402 -10.26 -0.42 2.36
N LEU A 403 -9.68 0.60 1.74
CA LEU A 403 -8.83 1.54 2.46
C LEU A 403 -9.66 2.41 3.42
N LEU A 404 -10.86 2.80 2.99
CA LEU A 404 -11.84 3.48 3.84
C LEU A 404 -12.23 2.59 5.03
N GLU A 405 -12.48 1.29 4.80
CA GLU A 405 -12.83 0.32 5.86
C GLU A 405 -11.72 0.22 6.90
N THR A 406 -10.46 0.09 6.45
CA THR A 406 -9.29 -0.06 7.33
C THR A 406 -9.09 1.15 8.24
N ASN A 407 -9.51 2.35 7.79
CA ASN A 407 -9.31 3.59 8.50
C ASN A 407 -10.54 4.10 9.26
N THR A 408 -11.74 3.59 8.98
CA THR A 408 -13.00 4.09 9.56
C THR A 408 -13.74 2.98 10.30
N SER A 409 -14.74 2.38 9.68
CA SER A 409 -15.48 1.22 10.19
C SER A 409 -16.22 0.52 9.06
N ASP A 410 -16.51 -0.76 9.25
CA ASP A 410 -17.30 -1.56 8.30
C ASP A 410 -18.72 -1.00 8.10
N PHE A 411 -19.29 -0.35 9.12
CA PHE A 411 -20.61 0.29 9.04
C PHE A 411 -20.65 1.42 8.00
N VAL A 412 -19.66 2.32 8.05
CA VAL A 412 -19.57 3.46 7.11
C VAL A 412 -19.43 2.95 5.68
N VAL A 413 -18.55 1.99 5.44
CA VAL A 413 -18.34 1.43 4.10
C VAL A 413 -19.56 0.69 3.57
N THR A 414 -20.29 -0.01 4.44
CA THR A 414 -21.54 -0.68 4.04
C THR A 414 -22.57 0.32 3.52
N HIS A 415 -22.74 1.46 4.21
CA HIS A 415 -23.62 2.55 3.78
C HIS A 415 -23.13 3.20 2.47
N VAL A 416 -21.81 3.31 2.27
CA VAL A 416 -21.23 3.84 1.02
C VAL A 416 -21.50 2.90 -0.15
N ILE A 417 -21.34 1.59 0.05
CA ILE A 417 -21.61 0.57 -0.97
C ILE A 417 -23.09 0.58 -1.37
N GLU A 418 -23.98 0.71 -0.39
CA GLU A 418 -25.43 0.78 -0.62
C GLU A 418 -25.82 1.98 -1.48
N GLU A 419 -25.38 3.19 -1.10
CA GLU A 419 -25.68 4.42 -1.84
C GLU A 419 -25.04 4.45 -3.24
N LEU A 420 -23.82 3.91 -3.38
CA LEU A 420 -23.18 3.74 -4.69
C LEU A 420 -23.95 2.75 -5.58
N PHE A 421 -24.49 1.68 -5.01
CA PHE A 421 -25.34 0.74 -5.74
C PHE A 421 -26.65 1.39 -6.20
N TYR A 422 -27.29 2.20 -5.34
CA TYR A 422 -28.45 3.01 -5.74
C TYR A 422 -28.13 4.04 -6.82
N SER A 423 -26.95 4.68 -6.78
CA SER A 423 -26.49 5.56 -7.86
C SER A 423 -26.33 4.80 -9.18
N TYR A 424 -25.73 3.61 -9.13
CA TYR A 424 -25.56 2.73 -10.28
C TYR A 424 -26.91 2.30 -10.89
N GLU A 425 -27.87 1.84 -10.09
CA GLU A 425 -29.20 1.43 -10.59
C GLU A 425 -29.95 2.61 -11.27
N ARG A 426 -29.82 3.83 -10.73
CA ARG A 426 -30.37 5.04 -11.35
C ARG A 426 -29.73 5.32 -12.71
N LYS A 427 -28.41 5.16 -12.84
CA LYS A 427 -27.70 5.36 -14.12
C LYS A 427 -28.03 4.25 -15.14
N ALA A 428 -28.21 3.01 -14.68
CA ALA A 428 -28.57 1.89 -15.54
C ALA A 428 -30.01 2.00 -16.08
N SER A 429 -30.92 2.60 -15.33
CA SER A 429 -32.33 2.77 -15.72
C SER A 429 -32.59 3.97 -16.66
N GLN A 430 -31.76 5.02 -16.61
CA GLN A 430 -31.87 6.21 -17.48
C GLN A 430 -32.00 5.91 -18.99
N PRO A 431 -31.13 5.10 -19.63
CA PRO A 431 -31.24 4.82 -21.07
C PRO A 431 -32.50 4.05 -21.45
N VAL A 432 -33.02 3.19 -20.55
CA VAL A 432 -34.24 2.42 -20.79
C VAL A 432 -35.47 3.34 -20.76
N VAL A 433 -35.50 4.28 -19.81
CA VAL A 433 -36.56 5.30 -19.76
C VAL A 433 -36.51 6.18 -21.00
N LEU A 434 -35.33 6.59 -21.45
CA LEU A 434 -35.17 7.44 -22.63
C LEU A 434 -35.57 6.73 -23.94
N ASP A 435 -35.22 5.44 -24.10
CA ASP A 435 -35.62 4.64 -25.26
C ASP A 435 -37.12 4.31 -25.25
N GLY A 436 -37.70 4.05 -24.07
CA GLY A 436 -39.14 3.90 -23.90
C GLY A 436 -39.91 5.19 -24.22
N LEU A 437 -39.36 6.34 -23.82
CA LEU A 437 -39.93 7.65 -24.11
C LEU A 437 -39.79 8.01 -25.60
N ALA A 438 -38.67 7.65 -26.24
CA ALA A 438 -38.49 7.77 -27.68
C ALA A 438 -39.45 6.87 -28.49
N LYS A 439 -39.70 5.63 -28.04
CA LYS A 439 -40.68 4.71 -28.63
C LYS A 439 -42.14 5.15 -28.42
N MET A 440 -42.45 5.80 -27.29
CA MET A 440 -43.76 6.44 -27.11
C MET A 440 -43.91 7.66 -28.01
N MET A 441 -42.86 8.45 -28.16
CA MET A 441 -42.86 9.64 -29.02
C MET A 441 -42.93 9.29 -30.53
N SER A 442 -42.49 8.10 -30.93
CA SER A 442 -42.64 7.63 -32.32
C SER A 442 -43.99 6.99 -32.62
N THR A 443 -44.77 6.60 -31.61
CA THR A 443 -46.11 6.00 -31.76
C THR A 443 -47.24 7.02 -31.61
N LEU A 444 -47.00 8.14 -30.93
CA LEU A 444 -47.92 9.29 -30.84
C LEU A 444 -47.42 10.40 -31.76
N GLY A 445 -48.21 10.76 -32.78
CA GLY A 445 -47.88 11.86 -33.70
C GLY A 445 -47.59 13.20 -33.00
N PRO A 446 -46.90 14.14 -33.68
CA PRO A 446 -46.25 15.32 -33.08
C PRO A 446 -47.17 16.19 -32.22
N ASP A 447 -48.47 16.23 -32.52
CA ASP A 447 -49.43 17.11 -31.86
C ASP A 447 -50.00 16.56 -30.55
N GLN A 448 -49.98 15.22 -30.35
CA GLN A 448 -50.44 14.57 -29.11
C GLN A 448 -49.30 14.23 -28.14
N GLY A 449 -48.07 14.13 -28.66
CA GLY A 449 -46.87 13.88 -27.85
C GLY A 449 -46.53 15.02 -26.89
N LEU A 450 -46.72 16.29 -27.30
CA LEU A 450 -46.36 17.46 -26.48
C LEU A 450 -47.26 17.64 -25.24
N LEU A 451 -48.55 17.31 -25.37
CA LEU A 451 -49.56 17.39 -24.31
C LEU A 451 -49.39 16.27 -23.26
N SER A 452 -48.90 15.09 -23.67
CA SER A 452 -48.54 14.02 -22.72
C SER A 452 -47.16 14.25 -22.09
N LEU A 453 -46.22 14.88 -22.82
CA LEU A 453 -44.91 15.30 -22.31
C LEU A 453 -45.05 16.27 -21.13
N GLY A 454 -45.99 17.21 -21.23
CA GLY A 454 -46.33 18.12 -20.12
C GLY A 454 -46.84 17.36 -18.90
N LYS A 455 -47.63 16.29 -19.06
CA LYS A 455 -48.14 15.50 -17.92
C LYS A 455 -47.10 14.52 -17.34
N LEU A 456 -46.14 14.05 -18.14
CA LEU A 456 -45.11 13.09 -17.70
C LEU A 456 -43.82 13.75 -17.18
N LEU A 457 -43.40 14.91 -17.71
CA LEU A 457 -42.23 15.64 -17.22
C LEU A 457 -42.45 16.29 -15.84
N PHE A 458 -43.72 16.46 -15.42
CA PHE A 458 -44.08 16.89 -14.06
C PHE A 458 -44.17 15.75 -13.03
N LEU A 459 -43.84 14.52 -13.41
CA LEU A 459 -43.63 13.45 -12.43
C LEU A 459 -42.13 13.21 -12.22
N PRO A 460 -41.54 13.99 -11.30
CA PRO A 460 -40.57 13.38 -10.41
C PRO A 460 -40.93 13.64 -8.94
N VAL A 461 -40.80 12.57 -8.15
CA VAL A 461 -40.43 12.63 -6.72
C VAL A 461 -41.52 13.17 -5.79
N MET A 462 -42.44 12.28 -5.38
CA MET A 462 -43.12 12.45 -4.09
C MET A 462 -42.24 11.85 -2.99
N SER A 463 -41.45 12.69 -2.35
CA SER A 463 -40.90 12.41 -1.01
C SER A 463 -40.56 13.72 -0.28
N ASP A 464 -41.53 14.65 -0.17
CA ASP A 464 -41.44 15.72 0.84
C ASP A 464 -42.83 16.35 1.14
N PRO A 465 -43.39 16.18 2.37
CA PRO A 465 -44.77 16.58 2.67
C PRO A 465 -44.98 18.09 2.91
N LYS A 466 -43.95 18.94 2.76
CA LYS A 466 -44.02 20.37 3.13
C LYS A 466 -44.21 21.38 1.99
N MET A 467 -44.13 20.97 0.72
CA MET A 467 -44.37 21.88 -0.42
C MET A 467 -45.81 21.85 -0.97
N ALA A 468 -46.65 20.92 -0.54
CA ALA A 468 -47.98 20.71 -1.10
C ALA A 468 -49.01 21.81 -0.74
N SER A 469 -48.80 22.59 0.33
CA SER A 469 -49.76 23.59 0.78
C SER A 469 -49.66 24.95 0.08
N THR A 470 -48.55 25.24 -0.61
CA THR A 470 -48.29 26.57 -1.17
C THR A 470 -48.76 26.71 -2.63
N LEU A 471 -48.92 25.60 -3.37
CA LEU A 471 -49.34 25.63 -4.78
C LEU A 471 -50.87 25.56 -5.00
N GLY A 472 -51.65 25.16 -3.99
CA GLY A 472 -53.11 25.00 -4.11
C GLY A 472 -53.89 26.31 -4.32
N GLY A 473 -53.28 27.47 -4.03
CA GLY A 473 -53.94 28.78 -4.14
C GLY A 473 -53.83 29.45 -5.51
N ALA A 474 -52.90 29.05 -6.37
CA ALA A 474 -52.59 29.79 -7.60
C ALA A 474 -53.36 29.33 -8.85
N MET A 475 -54.00 28.15 -8.81
CA MET A 475 -54.66 27.53 -9.98
C MET A 475 -56.12 27.97 -10.21
N SER A 476 -56.72 28.77 -9.33
CA SER A 476 -58.14 29.19 -9.48
C SER A 476 -58.36 30.47 -10.29
N SER A 477 -57.30 31.15 -10.78
CA SER A 477 -57.43 32.49 -11.37
C SER A 477 -57.17 32.59 -12.89
N LEU A 478 -56.87 31.49 -13.59
CA LEU A 478 -56.43 31.56 -15.00
C LEU A 478 -57.36 30.89 -16.02
N VAL A 479 -58.67 30.87 -15.76
CA VAL A 479 -59.68 30.49 -16.76
C VAL A 479 -60.74 31.59 -16.81
N THR A 480 -60.48 32.65 -17.58
CA THR A 480 -61.52 33.45 -18.25
C THR A 480 -60.89 34.47 -19.21
N GLN A 481 -61.27 34.36 -20.48
CA GLN A 481 -61.36 35.38 -21.55
C GLN A 481 -60.47 35.25 -22.81
N PRO A 482 -61.04 35.57 -24.01
CA PRO A 482 -60.46 35.28 -25.32
C PRO A 482 -59.82 36.50 -26.02
N THR A 483 -59.27 36.23 -27.21
CA THR A 483 -58.42 37.03 -28.11
C THR A 483 -58.96 38.39 -28.58
N SER A 484 -58.10 39.42 -28.68
CA SER A 484 -57.86 40.27 -29.89
C SER A 484 -56.93 41.51 -29.68
N ASN A 485 -56.10 41.79 -30.71
CA ASN A 485 -55.42 43.04 -31.13
C ASN A 485 -54.25 43.66 -30.32
N MET A 486 -53.04 43.71 -30.93
CA MET A 486 -52.35 44.92 -31.44
C MET A 486 -50.82 44.74 -31.66
N LEU A 487 -50.41 44.96 -32.93
CA LEU A 487 -49.25 45.69 -33.50
C LEU A 487 -47.81 45.67 -32.91
N LEU A 488 -46.87 45.52 -33.87
CA LEU A 488 -45.41 45.70 -33.89
C LEU A 488 -44.91 47.10 -33.43
N PRO A 489 -43.61 47.27 -33.07
CA PRO A 489 -42.57 47.71 -34.04
C PRO A 489 -41.16 47.11 -33.79
N SER A 490 -40.47 46.54 -34.80
CA SER A 490 -39.50 47.14 -35.75
C SER A 490 -38.02 46.91 -35.37
N LEU A 491 -37.32 46.15 -36.23
CA LEU A 491 -35.85 46.05 -36.45
C LEU A 491 -35.22 47.43 -36.79
N PRO A 492 -33.87 47.66 -36.75
CA PRO A 492 -32.88 47.10 -37.71
C PRO A 492 -31.39 47.07 -37.24
N PRO A 493 -30.35 46.84 -38.10
CA PRO A 493 -30.15 45.71 -39.04
C PRO A 493 -28.69 45.14 -39.14
N THR A 494 -28.61 43.91 -39.69
CA THR A 494 -27.70 43.29 -40.70
C THR A 494 -26.17 43.55 -40.79
N THR A 495 -25.41 42.47 -41.02
CA THR A 495 -24.67 42.10 -42.29
C THR A 495 -23.98 40.73 -42.09
N THR A 496 -24.41 39.61 -42.69
CA THR A 496 -23.95 39.02 -43.97
C THR A 496 -22.43 39.08 -44.23
N ASP A 497 -21.75 37.93 -44.22
CA ASP A 497 -21.04 37.38 -45.39
C ASP A 497 -20.28 36.09 -45.04
N ASP A 498 -20.56 35.05 -45.83
CA ASP A 498 -19.69 33.88 -46.08
C ASP A 498 -19.61 33.84 -47.62
N PRO A 499 -18.43 33.72 -48.26
CA PRO A 499 -18.02 32.38 -48.70
C PRO A 499 -16.50 32.17 -48.96
N LEU A 500 -16.18 30.90 -49.28
CA LEU A 500 -15.10 30.40 -50.16
C LEU A 500 -13.73 29.96 -49.56
N ARG A 501 -13.51 28.64 -49.71
CA ARG A 501 -12.35 27.98 -50.33
C ARG A 501 -10.95 28.32 -49.78
N ASN A 502 -10.28 27.32 -49.23
CA ASN A 502 -9.16 26.64 -49.90
C ASN A 502 -8.54 25.56 -48.99
N ALA A 503 -8.50 24.33 -49.49
CA ALA A 503 -7.54 23.32 -49.06
C ALA A 503 -6.21 23.53 -49.81
N PRO A 504 -5.10 22.99 -49.29
CA PRO A 504 -4.42 21.99 -50.09
C PRO A 504 -4.06 20.72 -49.32
N LYS A 505 -4.12 19.61 -50.06
CA LYS A 505 -3.62 18.27 -49.74
C LYS A 505 -2.08 18.20 -49.84
N ILE A 506 -1.58 16.99 -49.54
CA ILE A 506 -0.31 16.34 -49.96
C ILE A 506 0.86 16.71 -49.01
N LEU A 507 1.63 15.80 -48.38
CA LEU A 507 2.31 14.62 -48.92
C LEU A 507 2.76 13.65 -47.81
N VAL A 508 2.47 12.36 -47.99
CA VAL A 508 3.15 11.22 -47.36
C VAL A 508 4.31 10.81 -48.26
N PRO A 509 5.44 10.34 -47.72
CA PRO A 509 6.30 9.39 -48.44
C PRO A 509 6.52 8.08 -47.66
N PRO A 510 6.95 7.02 -48.37
CA PRO A 510 6.57 5.64 -48.06
C PRO A 510 7.70 4.76 -47.50
N THR A 511 7.28 3.62 -46.99
CA THR A 511 8.06 2.40 -46.74
C THR A 511 8.77 1.88 -48.00
N PRO A 512 9.82 1.07 -47.82
CA PRO A 512 10.11 -0.02 -48.73
C PRO A 512 10.01 -1.39 -48.05
N THR A 513 9.60 -2.37 -48.84
CA THR A 513 9.53 -3.79 -48.52
C THR A 513 10.68 -4.55 -49.18
N ARG A 514 10.92 -5.76 -48.65
CA ARG A 514 11.31 -7.00 -49.36
C ARG A 514 12.80 -7.39 -49.34
N ARG A 515 13.14 -8.53 -48.71
CA ARG A 515 13.44 -9.83 -49.36
C ARG A 515 13.98 -10.86 -48.35
N ARG A 516 13.97 -12.12 -48.80
CA ARG A 516 14.15 -13.41 -48.12
C ARG A 516 15.35 -14.12 -48.76
N SER A 517 16.29 -14.66 -47.97
CA SER A 517 17.26 -15.75 -48.28
C SER A 517 18.24 -15.88 -47.09
N SER A 518 18.19 -16.92 -46.27
CA SER A 518 18.91 -18.22 -46.34
C SER A 518 20.37 -18.21 -45.83
N ASN A 519 20.63 -19.13 -44.87
CA ASN A 519 21.88 -19.80 -44.48
C ASN A 519 23.01 -18.96 -43.83
N GLU A 520 23.43 -19.28 -42.59
CA GLU A 520 24.50 -20.24 -42.26
C GLU A 520 24.89 -20.23 -40.77
N ASN A 521 24.94 -21.43 -40.19
CA ASN A 521 25.83 -21.99 -39.16
C ASN A 521 26.66 -21.07 -38.22
N TYR A 522 26.50 -21.26 -36.90
CA TYR A 522 27.61 -21.63 -36.01
C TYR A 522 27.09 -22.29 -34.71
N SER A 523 27.55 -23.53 -34.48
CA SER A 523 27.53 -24.32 -33.25
C SER A 523 28.31 -23.60 -32.12
N SER A 524 28.15 -23.82 -30.82
CA SER A 524 28.14 -25.09 -30.07
C SER A 524 27.93 -24.80 -28.57
N SER A 525 27.66 -25.88 -27.81
CA SER A 525 27.83 -26.07 -26.35
C SER A 525 26.61 -25.84 -25.44
N THR A 526 25.77 -26.89 -25.30
CA THR A 526 25.34 -27.43 -23.98
C THR A 526 24.57 -28.74 -24.20
N THR A 527 25.32 -29.84 -24.36
CA THR A 527 24.76 -31.20 -24.46
C THR A 527 25.42 -32.05 -23.38
N SER A 528 24.93 -31.95 -22.14
CA SER A 528 25.33 -32.91 -21.08
C SER A 528 24.33 -33.08 -19.94
N VAL A 529 23.18 -32.40 -19.94
CA VAL A 529 22.20 -32.50 -18.83
C VAL A 529 20.87 -33.14 -19.26
N LEU A 530 20.60 -33.26 -20.56
CA LEU A 530 19.32 -33.79 -21.07
C LEU A 530 19.29 -35.32 -21.32
N GLN A 531 20.43 -36.01 -21.30
CA GLN A 531 20.47 -37.48 -21.49
C GLN A 531 20.27 -38.30 -20.21
N GLN A 532 20.16 -37.66 -19.04
CA GLN A 532 19.96 -38.36 -17.77
C GLN A 532 18.50 -38.34 -17.26
N ILE A 533 17.61 -37.60 -17.93
CA ILE A 533 16.20 -37.43 -17.53
C ILE A 533 15.26 -38.38 -18.30
N GLU A 534 15.71 -38.97 -19.41
CA GLU A 534 14.85 -39.75 -20.31
C GLU A 534 14.81 -41.26 -20.01
N SER A 535 15.68 -41.77 -19.13
CA SER A 535 15.69 -43.19 -18.71
C SER A 535 14.85 -43.50 -17.46
N VAL A 536 14.44 -42.49 -16.69
CA VAL A 536 13.61 -42.68 -15.47
C VAL A 536 12.10 -42.62 -15.75
N ARG A 537 11.70 -42.14 -16.95
CA ARG A 537 10.28 -41.91 -17.27
C ARG A 537 9.54 -43.11 -17.88
N LYS A 538 10.19 -44.24 -18.13
CA LYS A 538 9.61 -45.38 -18.87
C LYS A 538 9.24 -46.62 -18.03
N THR A 539 9.30 -46.58 -16.69
CA THR A 539 9.09 -47.79 -15.85
C THR A 539 8.09 -47.67 -14.68
N SER A 540 7.11 -46.76 -14.71
CA SER A 540 6.08 -46.73 -13.64
C SER A 540 4.64 -46.44 -14.11
N LEU A 541 4.23 -46.97 -15.25
CA LEU A 541 2.86 -46.79 -15.78
C LEU A 541 2.15 -48.13 -15.96
N THR A 542 1.87 -48.83 -14.86
CA THR A 542 0.89 -49.94 -14.82
C THR A 542 0.24 -50.05 -13.43
N LYS A 543 -0.78 -49.22 -13.16
CA LYS A 543 -1.86 -49.58 -12.23
C LYS A 543 -3.20 -49.14 -12.83
N PRO A 544 -4.23 -50.02 -12.84
CA PRO A 544 -5.53 -49.68 -13.42
C PRO A 544 -6.24 -48.63 -12.55
N LYS A 545 -7.01 -47.75 -13.21
CA LYS A 545 -7.87 -46.77 -12.52
C LYS A 545 -8.99 -47.50 -11.78
N PRO A 546 -9.33 -47.10 -10.54
CA PRO A 546 -10.44 -47.72 -9.79
C PRO A 546 -11.78 -47.38 -10.46
N SER A 547 -12.71 -48.34 -10.42
CA SER A 547 -14.05 -48.15 -10.99
C SER A 547 -14.86 -47.14 -10.16
N VAL A 548 -15.82 -46.49 -10.81
CA VAL A 548 -16.65 -45.44 -10.19
C VAL A 548 -17.42 -45.98 -8.97
N GLU A 549 -17.79 -47.26 -8.97
CA GLU A 549 -18.47 -47.92 -7.85
C GLU A 549 -17.58 -48.05 -6.62
N GLU A 550 -16.29 -48.36 -6.81
CA GLU A 550 -15.32 -48.51 -5.71
C GLU A 550 -15.03 -47.16 -5.02
N VAL A 551 -14.95 -46.08 -5.81
CA VAL A 551 -14.79 -44.71 -5.29
C VAL A 551 -16.04 -44.25 -4.54
N THR A 552 -17.22 -44.66 -5.00
CA THR A 552 -18.50 -44.28 -4.38
C THR A 552 -18.68 -44.98 -3.03
N GLU A 553 -18.26 -46.24 -2.91
CA GLU A 553 -18.33 -47.00 -1.66
C GLU A 553 -17.37 -46.47 -0.59
N ILE A 554 -16.15 -46.06 -0.98
CA ILE A 554 -15.17 -45.43 -0.08
C ILE A 554 -15.70 -44.09 0.48
N LEU A 555 -16.40 -43.31 -0.34
CA LEU A 555 -17.03 -42.05 0.10
C LEU A 555 -18.23 -42.30 1.03
N ARG A 556 -18.97 -43.39 0.82
CA ARG A 556 -20.10 -43.81 1.67
C ARG A 556 -19.61 -44.24 3.07
N GLN A 557 -18.54 -45.02 3.14
CA GLN A 557 -17.91 -45.44 4.39
C GLN A 557 -17.31 -44.25 5.18
N ARG A 558 -16.72 -43.26 4.50
CA ARG A 558 -16.24 -42.02 5.14
C ARG A 558 -17.37 -41.19 5.72
N ARG A 559 -18.52 -41.08 5.04
CA ARG A 559 -19.70 -40.37 5.57
C ARG A 559 -20.31 -41.07 6.79
N GLN A 560 -20.30 -42.40 6.86
CA GLN A 560 -20.76 -43.14 8.03
C GLN A 560 -19.81 -43.01 9.23
N LYS A 561 -18.48 -43.00 9.01
CA LYS A 561 -17.50 -42.73 10.07
C LYS A 561 -17.63 -41.31 10.66
N ILE A 562 -17.99 -40.32 9.84
CA ILE A 562 -18.22 -38.95 10.30
C ILE A 562 -19.53 -38.84 11.10
N LYS A 563 -20.60 -39.56 10.70
CA LYS A 563 -21.86 -39.60 11.47
C LYS A 563 -21.72 -40.31 12.83
N ARG A 564 -20.87 -41.34 12.93
CA ARG A 564 -20.56 -42.03 14.21
C ARG A 564 -19.65 -41.24 15.16
N LYS A 565 -18.97 -40.19 14.68
CA LYS A 565 -18.16 -39.28 15.53
C LYS A 565 -18.95 -38.06 16.05
N LYS A 566 -20.20 -37.89 15.62
CA LYS A 566 -21.09 -36.77 15.99
C LYS A 566 -22.27 -37.19 16.87
N ARG A 567 -22.43 -38.49 17.13
CA ARG A 567 -23.17 -39.05 18.27
C ARG A 567 -22.11 -39.51 19.27
#